data_AF-A0A1A5YRV3-F1
#
_entry.id   AF-A0A1A5YRV3-F1
#
_cell.length_a   1.000
_cell.length_b   1.000
_cell.length_c   1.000
_cell.angle_alpha   90.00
_cell.angle_beta   90.00
_cell.angle_gamma   90.00
#
_symmetry.space_group_name_H-M   'P 1'
#
loop_
_entity.id
_entity.type
_entity.pdbx_description
1 polymer ?
#
loop_
_entity_poly.entity_id
_entity_poly.type
_entity_poly.pdbx_seq_one_letter_code
_entity_poly.pdbx_strand_id
1 'polypeptide(L)'
;MRPTAKGFIRMRGKTDNGRRWYQEVDPELAQVLVREGAAVVVNRSTIRRLFSSREFRKLILTRDNYTCHFCGKYGDTIDHKLPRAKGGHTTPVNCVCACYECNQLKANRDLDEFVNAMDEYMR
;
A
#
# COMPACT_ATOMS: atom_id res chain seq x y z
N MET A 1 -8.91 17.74 6.32
CA MET A 1 -10.08 16.85 6.05
C MET A 1 -10.98 16.83 7.27
N ARG A 2 -12.27 16.58 7.10
CA ARG A 2 -13.26 16.38 8.17
C ARG A 2 -14.08 15.12 7.87
N PRO A 3 -14.24 14.20 8.83
CA PRO A 3 -15.08 13.02 8.63
C PRO A 3 -16.52 13.36 8.27
N THR A 4 -17.22 12.40 7.68
CA THR A 4 -18.67 12.47 7.52
C THR A 4 -19.37 12.37 8.88
N ALA A 5 -20.69 12.58 8.92
CA ALA A 5 -21.49 12.39 10.14
C ALA A 5 -21.37 10.97 10.74
N LYS A 6 -20.96 9.98 9.93
CA LYS A 6 -20.74 8.59 10.34
C LYS A 6 -19.28 8.28 10.72
N GLY A 7 -18.40 9.28 10.79
CA GLY A 7 -17.03 9.12 11.28
C GLY A 7 -15.97 8.71 10.25
N PHE A 8 -16.32 8.43 8.99
CA PHE A 8 -15.35 8.03 7.96
C PHE A 8 -15.05 9.12 6.93
N ILE A 9 -14.00 8.91 6.13
CA ILE A 9 -13.68 9.65 4.91
C ILE A 9 -14.07 8.80 3.69
N ARG A 10 -14.70 9.41 2.68
CA ARG A 10 -14.97 8.73 1.41
C ARG A 10 -13.71 8.72 0.56
N MET A 11 -13.30 7.56 0.09
CA MET A 11 -12.23 7.39 -0.88
C MET A 11 -12.82 6.95 -2.21
N ARG A 12 -12.34 7.53 -3.31
CA ARG A 12 -12.66 7.08 -4.66
C ARG A 12 -11.41 6.86 -5.50
N GLY A 13 -11.52 6.04 -6.53
CA GLY A 13 -10.42 5.83 -7.46
C GLY A 13 -10.88 5.28 -8.80
N LYS A 14 -9.92 4.85 -9.61
CA LYS A 14 -10.14 4.12 -10.85
C LYS A 14 -9.36 2.80 -10.81
N THR A 15 -9.94 1.76 -11.39
CA THR A 15 -9.24 0.52 -11.72
C THR A 15 -8.37 0.72 -12.97
N ASP A 16 -7.57 -0.29 -13.32
CA ASP A 16 -6.68 -0.24 -14.49
C ASP A 16 -7.43 -0.16 -15.84
N ASN A 17 -8.70 -0.57 -15.87
CA ASN A 17 -9.61 -0.42 -17.02
C ASN A 17 -10.49 0.85 -16.93
N GLY A 18 -10.19 1.77 -16.01
CA GLY A 18 -10.86 3.06 -15.89
C GLY A 18 -12.20 3.04 -15.14
N ARG A 19 -12.70 1.87 -14.71
CA ARG A 19 -13.93 1.78 -13.90
C ARG A 19 -13.73 2.49 -12.56
N ARG A 20 -14.71 3.31 -12.18
CA ARG A 20 -14.68 4.05 -10.92
C ARG A 20 -15.08 3.13 -9.77
N TRP A 21 -14.45 3.33 -8.62
CA TRP A 21 -14.80 2.64 -7.37
C TRP A 21 -14.82 3.62 -6.20
N TYR A 22 -15.50 3.21 -5.13
CA TYR A 22 -15.67 3.98 -3.90
C TYR A 22 -15.46 3.06 -2.69
N GLN A 23 -14.92 3.62 -1.60
CA GLN A 23 -14.71 2.94 -0.33
C GLN A 23 -14.80 3.95 0.81
N GLU A 24 -15.26 3.51 1.98
CA GLU A 24 -15.19 4.28 3.22
C GLU A 24 -13.91 3.88 3.96
N VAL A 25 -13.14 4.88 4.40
CA VAL A 25 -11.87 4.67 5.11
C VAL A 25 -11.84 5.48 6.39
N ASP A 26 -11.08 4.96 7.36
CA ASP A 26 -10.80 5.66 8.59
C ASP A 26 -10.10 7.03 8.32
N PRO A 27 -10.41 8.10 9.08
CA PRO A 27 -9.78 9.40 8.90
C PRO A 27 -8.26 9.43 9.06
N GLU A 28 -7.68 8.58 9.91
CA GLU A 28 -6.23 8.47 10.08
C GLU A 28 -5.59 7.88 8.83
N LEU A 29 -6.14 6.77 8.33
CA LEU A 29 -5.70 6.17 7.06
C LEU A 29 -5.80 7.20 5.92
N ALA A 30 -6.90 7.94 5.81
CA ALA A 30 -7.06 8.97 4.79
C ALA A 30 -5.97 10.06 4.87
N GLN A 31 -5.59 10.47 6.09
CA GLN A 31 -4.51 11.42 6.31
C GLN A 31 -3.16 10.84 5.87
N VAL A 32 -2.86 9.58 6.22
CA VAL A 32 -1.63 8.91 5.78
C VAL A 32 -1.55 8.86 4.26
N LEU A 33 -2.63 8.41 3.59
CA LEU A 33 -2.67 8.30 2.13
C LEU A 33 -2.43 9.65 1.44
N VAL A 34 -2.95 10.75 1.98
CA VAL A 34 -2.74 12.09 1.40
C VAL A 34 -1.32 12.58 1.67
N ARG A 35 -0.87 12.52 2.93
CA ARG A 35 0.46 12.97 3.35
C ARG A 35 1.58 12.26 2.60
N GLU A 36 1.41 10.96 2.35
CA GLU A 36 2.42 10.15 1.66
C GLU A 36 2.27 10.16 0.13
N GLY A 37 1.39 11.02 -0.41
CA GLY A 37 1.27 11.23 -1.87
C GLY A 37 0.56 10.10 -2.61
N ALA A 38 -0.25 9.29 -1.92
CA ALA A 38 -1.02 8.20 -2.53
C ALA A 38 -2.46 8.63 -2.93
N ALA A 39 -2.96 9.71 -2.34
CA ALA A 39 -4.26 10.29 -2.61
C ALA A 39 -4.24 11.82 -2.53
N VAL A 40 -5.28 12.47 -3.05
CA VAL A 40 -5.50 13.91 -2.94
C VAL A 40 -6.86 14.21 -2.32
N VAL A 41 -6.96 15.32 -1.60
CA VAL A 41 -8.22 15.83 -1.07
C VAL A 41 -9.07 16.36 -2.23
N VAL A 42 -10.31 15.90 -2.32
CA VAL A 42 -11.29 16.37 -3.31
C VAL A 42 -12.22 17.40 -2.69
N ASN A 43 -12.70 17.12 -1.47
CA ASN A 43 -13.51 18.02 -0.68
C ASN A 43 -13.33 17.67 0.80
N ARG A 44 -14.09 18.35 1.68
CA ARG A 44 -13.94 18.21 3.14
C ARG A 44 -13.90 16.77 3.63
N SER A 45 -14.70 15.86 3.06
CA SER A 45 -14.86 14.48 3.52
C SER A 45 -14.56 13.43 2.45
N THR A 46 -13.89 13.82 1.35
CA THR A 46 -13.58 12.92 0.23
C THR A 46 -12.14 13.05 -0.23
N ILE A 47 -11.45 11.93 -0.37
CA ILE A 47 -10.17 11.81 -1.05
C ILE A 47 -10.29 11.01 -2.33
N ARG A 48 -9.33 11.17 -3.23
CA ARG A 48 -9.21 10.39 -4.46
C ARG A 48 -7.81 9.78 -4.56
N ARG A 49 -7.74 8.46 -4.79
CA ARG A 49 -6.48 7.79 -5.15
C ARG A 49 -5.90 8.39 -6.41
N LEU A 50 -4.61 8.66 -6.38
CA LEU A 50 -3.90 9.27 -7.50
C LEU A 50 -3.64 8.29 -8.64
N PHE A 51 -3.43 7.02 -8.28
CA PHE A 51 -2.96 5.98 -9.20
C PHE A 51 -3.88 4.77 -9.18
N SER A 52 -4.11 4.19 -10.34
CA SER A 52 -4.54 2.79 -10.47
C SER A 52 -3.44 1.83 -9.99
N SER A 53 -3.73 0.54 -9.89
CA SER A 53 -2.74 -0.46 -9.47
C SER A 53 -1.54 -0.52 -10.43
N ARG A 54 -1.79 -0.55 -11.74
CA ARG A 54 -0.75 -0.54 -12.78
C ARG A 54 0.08 0.74 -12.77
N GLU A 55 -0.58 1.89 -12.65
CA GLU A 55 0.11 3.20 -12.58
C GLU A 55 0.99 3.29 -11.34
N PHE A 56 0.49 2.82 -10.19
CA PHE A 56 1.24 2.81 -8.94
C PHE A 56 2.47 1.90 -9.02
N ARG A 57 2.34 0.69 -9.57
CA ARG A 57 3.49 -0.20 -9.80
C ARG A 57 4.53 0.47 -10.69
N LYS A 58 4.10 1.05 -11.81
CA LYS A 58 5.01 1.76 -12.73
C LYS A 58 5.72 2.92 -12.04
N LEU A 59 5.02 3.69 -11.22
CA LEU A 59 5.59 4.79 -10.43
C LEU A 59 6.75 4.31 -9.56
N ILE A 60 6.53 3.27 -8.75
CA ILE A 60 7.54 2.75 -7.81
C ILE A 60 8.75 2.19 -8.58
N LEU A 61 8.52 1.34 -9.57
CA LEU A 61 9.61 0.72 -10.33
C LEU A 61 10.46 1.76 -11.06
N THR A 62 9.82 2.76 -11.69
CA THR A 62 10.54 3.82 -12.40
C THR A 62 11.30 4.71 -11.43
N ARG A 63 10.69 5.10 -10.30
CA ARG A 63 11.34 5.92 -9.26
C ARG A 63 12.60 5.24 -8.72
N ASP A 64 12.53 3.92 -8.50
CA ASP A 64 13.62 3.14 -7.93
C ASP A 64 14.58 2.61 -8.99
N ASN A 65 14.47 3.06 -10.24
CA ASN A 65 15.30 2.63 -11.37
C ASN A 65 15.39 1.09 -11.50
N TYR A 66 14.27 0.40 -11.28
CA TYR A 66 14.18 -1.06 -11.27
C TYR A 66 15.25 -1.73 -10.40
N THR A 67 15.68 -1.07 -9.32
CA THR A 67 16.69 -1.57 -8.40
C THR A 67 16.02 -2.06 -7.14
N CYS A 68 16.23 -3.33 -6.80
CA CYS A 68 15.71 -3.96 -5.60
C CYS A 68 16.25 -3.24 -4.37
N HIS A 69 15.34 -2.75 -3.52
CA HIS A 69 15.70 -2.05 -2.29
C HIS A 69 16.50 -2.92 -1.30
N PHE A 70 16.29 -4.24 -1.34
CA PHE A 70 16.88 -5.15 -0.37
C PHE A 70 18.28 -5.65 -0.76
N CYS A 71 18.51 -5.93 -2.05
CA CYS A 71 19.76 -6.54 -2.52
C CYS A 71 20.51 -5.73 -3.57
N GLY A 72 19.95 -4.62 -4.07
CA GLY A 72 20.58 -3.76 -5.07
C GLY A 72 20.61 -4.34 -6.50
N LYS A 73 20.13 -5.57 -6.72
CA LYS A 73 20.00 -6.18 -8.06
C LYS A 73 18.77 -5.66 -8.79
N TYR A 74 18.60 -6.04 -10.06
CA TYR A 74 17.38 -5.75 -10.81
C TYR A 74 16.13 -6.28 -10.08
N GLY A 75 15.08 -5.47 -10.04
CA GLY A 75 13.78 -5.80 -9.49
C GLY A 75 12.66 -5.31 -10.38
N ASP A 76 11.62 -6.12 -10.50
CA ASP A 76 10.45 -5.83 -11.33
C ASP A 76 9.15 -5.95 -10.55
N THR A 77 9.20 -6.25 -9.24
CA THR A 77 8.07 -6.32 -8.33
C THR A 77 8.06 -5.14 -7.35
N ILE A 78 6.95 -4.97 -6.62
CA ILE A 78 6.86 -3.98 -5.55
C ILE A 78 6.57 -4.69 -4.23
N ASP A 79 7.13 -4.17 -3.15
CA ASP A 79 6.93 -4.67 -1.80
C ASP A 79 6.78 -3.51 -0.80
N HIS A 80 6.26 -3.78 0.39
CA HIS A 80 6.09 -2.82 1.47
C HIS A 80 7.26 -2.89 2.46
N LYS A 81 7.88 -1.75 2.78
CA LYS A 81 8.91 -1.63 3.82
C LYS A 81 8.36 -2.06 5.18
N LEU A 82 7.24 -1.45 5.60
CA LEU A 82 6.43 -1.93 6.71
C LEU A 82 5.36 -2.88 6.14
N PRO A 83 5.29 -4.15 6.56
CA PRO A 83 4.30 -5.09 6.06
C PRO A 83 2.87 -4.61 6.30
N ARG A 84 1.94 -4.97 5.40
CA ARG A 84 0.52 -4.61 5.55
C ARG A 84 -0.10 -5.14 6.85
N ALA A 85 0.27 -6.35 7.27
CA ALA A 85 -0.19 -6.94 8.53
C ALA A 85 0.24 -6.11 9.76
N LYS A 86 1.35 -5.36 9.65
CA LYS A 86 1.90 -4.49 10.70
C LYS A 86 1.52 -3.01 10.49
N GLY A 87 0.46 -2.73 9.72
CA GLY A 87 -0.06 -1.37 9.48
C GLY A 87 0.52 -0.65 8.26
N GLY A 88 1.36 -1.31 7.46
CA GLY A 88 1.92 -0.72 6.25
C GLY A 88 0.89 -0.47 5.15
N HIS A 89 0.76 0.77 4.72
CA HIS A 89 -0.17 1.15 3.66
C HIS A 89 0.49 1.18 2.28
N THR A 90 -0.31 1.02 1.22
CA THR A 90 0.16 1.13 -0.17
C THR A 90 0.30 2.59 -0.58
N THR A 91 1.46 3.15 -0.30
CA THR A 91 1.83 4.54 -0.55
C THR A 91 3.21 4.63 -1.20
N PRO A 92 3.52 5.72 -1.92
CA PRO A 92 4.87 5.95 -2.42
C PRO A 92 5.94 5.84 -1.33
N VAL A 93 5.68 6.31 -0.11
CA VAL A 93 6.68 6.29 0.98
C VAL A 93 6.99 4.87 1.46
N ASN A 94 5.97 4.02 1.57
CA ASN A 94 6.09 2.67 2.13
C ASN A 94 6.37 1.58 1.08
N CYS A 95 6.07 1.81 -0.21
CA CYS A 95 6.34 0.84 -1.26
C CYS A 95 7.69 1.07 -1.95
N VAL A 96 8.39 -0.02 -2.25
CA VAL A 96 9.70 -0.05 -2.91
C VAL A 96 9.74 -1.08 -4.03
N CYS A 97 10.66 -0.90 -4.97
CA CYS A 97 11.04 -1.94 -5.92
C CYS A 97 11.73 -3.11 -5.21
N ALA A 98 11.35 -4.33 -5.59
CA ALA A 98 11.93 -5.57 -5.09
C ALA A 98 12.13 -6.57 -6.23
N CYS A 99 13.17 -7.39 -6.14
CA CYS A 99 13.29 -8.58 -6.99
C CYS A 99 12.38 -9.70 -6.47
N TYR A 100 12.03 -10.65 -7.34
CA TYR A 100 11.19 -11.78 -6.99
C TYR A 100 11.72 -12.54 -5.77
N GLU A 101 13.02 -12.85 -5.75
CA GLU A 101 13.66 -13.62 -4.66
C GLU A 101 13.51 -12.94 -3.30
N CYS A 102 13.88 -11.66 -3.18
CA CYS A 102 13.77 -10.93 -1.91
C CYS A 102 12.32 -10.80 -1.46
N ASN A 103 11.39 -10.54 -2.39
CA ASN A 103 9.98 -10.42 -2.07
C ASN A 103 9.41 -11.75 -1.54
N GLN A 104 9.77 -12.89 -2.15
CA GLN A 104 9.37 -14.21 -1.66
C GLN A 104 9.98 -14.56 -0.31
N LEU A 105 11.26 -14.28 -0.09
CA LEU A 105 11.92 -14.53 1.19
C LEU A 105 11.26 -13.77 2.34
N LYS A 106 10.85 -12.52 2.09
CA LYS A 106 10.13 -11.74 3.09
C LYS A 106 8.72 -12.30 3.33
N ALA A 107 8.00 -12.66 2.26
CA ALA A 107 6.68 -13.27 2.38
C ALA A 107 6.70 -14.58 3.20
N ASN A 108 7.74 -15.42 3.01
CA ASN A 108 7.92 -16.64 3.80
C ASN A 108 8.14 -16.34 5.29
N ARG A 109 8.97 -15.34 5.63
CA ARG A 109 9.17 -14.94 7.04
C ARG A 109 7.89 -14.44 7.69
N ASP A 110 7.11 -13.63 6.97
CA ASP A 110 5.82 -13.14 7.47
C ASP A 110 4.83 -14.32 7.69
N LEU A 111 4.89 -15.38 6.87
CA LEU A 111 4.12 -16.61 7.04
C LEU A 111 4.61 -17.43 8.24
N ASP A 112 5.92 -17.59 8.42
CA ASP A 112 6.50 -18.31 9.56
C ASP A 112 6.12 -17.65 10.88
N GLU A 113 6.20 -16.31 10.98
CA GLU A 113 5.71 -15.56 12.15
C GLU A 113 4.21 -15.82 12.41
N PHE A 114 3.39 -15.87 11.35
CA PHE A 114 1.97 -16.17 11.48
C PHE A 114 1.70 -17.60 11.96
N VAL A 115 2.41 -18.59 11.39
CA VAL A 115 2.28 -20.00 11.78
C VAL A 115 2.71 -20.19 13.24
N ASN A 116 3.83 -19.60 13.67
CA ASN A 116 4.29 -19.67 15.05
C ASN A 116 3.25 -19.08 16.03
N ALA A 117 2.64 -17.95 15.68
CA ALA A 117 1.58 -17.35 16.50
C ALA A 117 0.30 -18.22 16.57
N MET A 118 -0.02 -18.96 15.51
CA MET A 118 -1.14 -19.92 15.51
C MET A 118 -0.83 -21.16 16.33
N ASP A 119 0.40 -21.68 16.28
CA ASP A 119 0.85 -22.83 17.08
C ASP A 119 0.84 -22.51 18.59
N GLU A 120 1.21 -21.30 18.98
CA GLU A 120 1.09 -20.84 20.38
C GLU A 120 -0.37 -20.72 20.84
N TYR A 121 -1.28 -20.28 19.96
CA TYR A 121 -2.70 -20.13 20.28
C TYR A 121 -3.45 -21.47 20.39
N MET A 122 -2.95 -22.53 19.75
CA MET A 122 -3.55 -23.86 19.77
C MET A 122 -3.00 -24.78 20.89
N ARG A 123 -2.07 -24.29 21.72
CA ARG A 123 -1.58 -24.97 22.93
C ARG A 123 -2.31 -24.50 24.18
#